data_AF-A0A8W7K984-F1
#
_entry.id   AF-A0A8W7K984-F1
#
_cell.length_a   1.000
_cell.length_b   1.000
_cell.length_c   1.000
_cell.angle_alpha   90.00
_cell.angle_beta   90.00
_cell.angle_gamma   90.00
#
_symmetry.space_group_name_H-M   'P 1'
#
loop_
_entity.id
_entity.type
_entity.pdbx_description
1 polymer ?
#
loop_
_entity_poly.entity_id
_entity_poly.type
_entity_poly.pdbx_seq_one_letter_code
_entity_poly.pdbx_strand_id
1 'polypeptide(L)'
;MPWQSRRLVVVVVAMCTVMAVQYGDAGSIPDACPVYLTISAMARNIEEAQLVINWGPGCENPPAWIGLYTENPALSDAPPIVKVLVEGEASGQVLSEVRFGRHKLPGGWSHEQVLQRIPKRKTKPICFGYYLTSYDQHDQLQYFDCLKIQPNWMFTDPGLSNVTLKDLFLPGTHCSGCYQTRANVGNVFLKKIGFRQSIDLWSQLVYGVRYLDFSIGYQPSHNGTRNFWIMNEHFRVAPLLPILQDIRRFVILSEETVFLDFRRFPLGFHNNPDQHAILLALLEQELGDLVYRRKMDAGDESQAPAQPTESYNLTIGEMRREGKYLLITYNHEASLNESSLIWKPWRKHSSAFLKHTELGEFMQNLFSQKHPDAPKDVGWSLHGIQGLQGSYNDAEGSYMMPNERASMVNPKLIHLLGGPWSLRANAVLLDYFLNTNLIDMAIYTNRYKTLRASASSEAAVVLDVQ
;
A
#
# COMPACT_ATOMS: atom_id res chain seq x y z
N MET A 1 -52.99 62.08 -9.07
CA MET A 1 -52.86 61.00 -8.05
C MET A 1 -53.92 59.94 -8.34
N PRO A 2 -53.65 58.64 -8.16
CA PRO A 2 -52.52 57.85 -8.67
C PRO A 2 -53.04 56.58 -9.43
N TRP A 3 -52.45 56.19 -10.55
CA TRP A 3 -51.33 55.25 -10.68
C TRP A 3 -51.52 53.91 -9.94
N GLN A 4 -51.94 52.87 -10.67
CA GLN A 4 -51.65 51.47 -10.33
C GLN A 4 -51.03 50.76 -11.53
N SER A 5 -49.69 50.69 -11.47
CA SER A 5 -48.84 49.81 -12.25
C SER A 5 -49.10 48.35 -11.83
N ARG A 6 -49.56 47.51 -12.76
CA ARG A 6 -49.42 46.05 -12.62
C ARG A 6 -48.22 45.62 -13.45
N ARG A 7 -47.12 45.37 -12.74
CA ARG A 7 -45.89 44.78 -13.25
C ARG A 7 -46.19 43.41 -13.85
N LEU A 8 -45.83 43.24 -15.12
CA LEU A 8 -45.67 41.94 -15.74
C LEU A 8 -44.47 41.26 -15.05
N VAL A 9 -44.71 40.22 -14.27
CA VAL A 9 -43.63 39.38 -13.74
C VAL A 9 -43.20 38.46 -14.87
N VAL A 10 -42.14 38.84 -15.58
CA VAL A 10 -41.40 37.93 -16.46
C VAL A 10 -40.60 37.01 -15.54
N VAL A 11 -41.08 35.79 -15.35
CA VAL A 11 -40.28 34.72 -14.75
C VAL A 11 -39.23 34.33 -15.78
N VAL A 12 -38.04 34.92 -15.67
CA VAL A 12 -36.85 34.41 -16.36
C VAL A 12 -36.50 33.11 -15.65
N VAL A 13 -36.97 31.99 -16.21
CA VAL A 13 -36.44 30.67 -15.86
C VAL A 13 -35.00 30.65 -16.38
N ALA A 14 -34.06 30.96 -15.49
CA ALA A 14 -32.67 30.66 -15.74
C ALA A 14 -32.56 29.14 -15.82
N MET A 15 -32.49 28.61 -17.04
CA MET A 15 -32.04 27.25 -17.27
C MET A 15 -30.59 27.18 -16.79
N CYS A 16 -30.40 26.77 -15.54
CA CYS A 16 -29.14 26.19 -15.11
C CYS A 16 -28.93 24.94 -15.98
N THR A 17 -28.15 25.08 -17.05
CA THR A 17 -27.47 23.95 -17.67
C THR A 17 -26.53 23.39 -16.62
N VAL A 18 -27.04 22.46 -15.81
CA VAL A 18 -26.21 21.54 -15.05
C VAL A 18 -25.44 20.75 -16.09
N MET A 19 -24.18 21.12 -16.31
CA MET A 19 -23.25 20.23 -16.99
C MET A 19 -23.10 19.01 -16.09
N ALA A 20 -23.91 17.99 -16.37
CA ALA A 20 -23.68 16.65 -15.89
C ALA A 20 -22.29 16.27 -16.41
N VAL A 21 -21.32 16.22 -15.50
CA VAL A 21 -20.02 15.61 -15.75
C VAL A 21 -20.33 14.14 -16.05
N GLN A 22 -20.41 13.81 -17.34
CA GLN A 22 -20.46 12.43 -17.81
C GLN A 22 -19.16 11.78 -17.35
N TYR A 23 -19.26 10.83 -16.42
CA TYR A 23 -18.26 9.79 -16.27
C TYR A 23 -18.32 8.95 -17.55
N GLY A 24 -17.57 9.39 -18.56
CA GLY A 24 -17.41 8.73 -19.85
C GLY A 24 -16.27 7.74 -19.81
N ASP A 25 -16.61 6.51 -20.19
CA ASP A 25 -15.82 5.39 -20.69
C ASP A 25 -14.59 4.87 -19.93
N ALA A 26 -14.74 3.60 -19.51
CA ALA A 26 -13.66 2.67 -19.29
C ALA A 26 -12.98 2.35 -20.63
N GLY A 27 -11.88 3.02 -20.95
CA GLY A 27 -11.09 2.71 -22.15
C GLY A 27 -9.82 3.53 -22.35
N SER A 28 -9.76 4.77 -21.85
CA SER A 28 -8.57 5.62 -21.92
C SER A 28 -7.99 5.86 -20.53
N ILE A 29 -6.68 5.72 -20.40
CA ILE A 29 -5.92 6.37 -19.33
C ILE A 29 -6.29 7.87 -19.39
N PRO A 30 -6.54 8.57 -18.27
CA PRO A 30 -6.90 9.98 -18.35
C PRO A 30 -5.85 10.73 -19.18
N ASP A 31 -6.28 11.48 -20.20
CA ASP A 31 -5.42 12.40 -20.96
C ASP A 31 -4.75 13.46 -20.06
N ALA A 32 -5.20 13.57 -18.80
CA ALA A 32 -4.65 14.44 -17.78
C ALA A 32 -3.48 13.78 -17.02
N CYS A 33 -2.37 14.51 -16.96
CA CYS A 33 -1.20 14.18 -16.16
C CYS A 33 -1.59 13.93 -14.68
N PRO A 34 -1.33 12.74 -14.11
CA PRO A 34 -1.68 12.47 -12.72
C PRO A 34 -0.84 13.33 -11.79
N VAL A 35 -1.49 13.95 -10.81
CA VAL A 35 -0.84 14.72 -9.75
C VAL A 35 -1.23 14.18 -8.38
N TYR A 36 -0.30 14.08 -7.45
CA TYR A 36 -0.56 13.46 -6.14
C TYR A 36 0.38 13.98 -5.04
N LEU A 37 -0.07 13.80 -3.80
CA LEU A 37 0.68 14.16 -2.59
C LEU A 37 1.34 12.94 -1.96
N THR A 38 2.61 13.10 -1.58
CA THR A 38 3.32 12.15 -0.70
C THR A 38 3.89 12.89 0.51
N ILE A 39 4.37 12.14 1.50
CA ILE A 39 4.95 12.69 2.72
C ILE A 39 6.45 12.39 2.71
N SER A 40 7.27 13.40 2.90
CA SER A 40 8.73 13.26 2.93
C SER A 40 9.18 12.28 4.03
N ALA A 41 10.10 11.38 3.70
CA ALA A 41 10.71 10.48 4.68
C ALA A 41 11.81 11.17 5.52
N MET A 42 12.23 12.38 5.14
CA MET A 42 13.42 13.03 5.71
C MET A 42 13.23 13.61 7.11
N ALA A 43 11.99 13.82 7.55
CA ALA A 43 11.73 14.34 8.88
C ALA A 43 11.93 13.29 9.98
N ARG A 44 12.30 13.76 11.17
CA ARG A 44 12.52 12.90 12.36
C ARG A 44 11.23 12.28 12.88
N ASN A 45 10.11 12.97 12.68
CA ASN A 45 8.78 12.52 13.00
C ASN A 45 7.83 12.93 11.87
N ILE A 46 6.69 12.24 11.76
CA ILE A 46 5.73 12.48 10.67
C ILE A 46 5.04 13.86 10.78
N GLU A 47 4.90 14.40 11.98
CA GLU A 47 4.23 15.71 12.19
C GLU A 47 5.05 16.85 11.55
N GLU A 48 6.38 16.73 11.56
CA GLU A 48 7.30 17.67 10.94
C GLU A 48 7.57 17.37 9.46
N ALA A 49 7.10 16.24 8.94
CA ALA A 49 7.33 15.84 7.57
C ALA A 49 6.64 16.79 6.60
N GLN A 50 7.40 17.28 5.63
CA GLN A 50 6.87 18.12 4.55
C GLN A 50 6.06 17.28 3.56
N LEU A 51 5.01 17.90 3.01
CA LEU A 51 4.27 17.35 1.89
C LEU A 51 5.07 17.56 0.60
N VAL A 52 5.06 16.55 -0.25
CA VAL A 52 5.69 16.57 -1.57
C VAL A 52 4.59 16.55 -2.61
N ILE A 53 4.62 17.53 -3.52
CA ILE A 53 3.73 17.61 -4.67
C ILE A 53 4.41 16.90 -5.83
N ASN A 54 3.73 15.95 -6.47
CA ASN A 54 4.29 15.12 -7.54
C ASN A 54 3.39 15.18 -8.78
N TRP A 55 3.99 15.03 -9.96
CA TRP A 55 3.28 14.82 -11.23
C TRP A 55 3.99 13.80 -12.13
N GLY A 56 3.21 13.12 -12.96
CA GLY A 56 3.69 12.06 -13.85
C GLY A 56 3.63 10.66 -13.25
N PRO A 57 4.34 9.68 -13.83
CA PRO A 57 5.45 9.86 -14.78
C PRO A 57 5.04 10.03 -16.24
N GLY A 58 5.88 10.72 -17.03
CA GLY A 58 5.87 10.72 -18.48
C GLY A 58 4.68 11.41 -19.14
N CYS A 59 4.18 12.50 -18.57
CA CYS A 59 3.02 13.21 -19.10
C CYS A 59 3.31 13.81 -20.47
N GLU A 60 2.50 13.45 -21.48
CA GLU A 60 2.55 14.07 -22.81
C GLU A 60 2.09 15.53 -22.75
N ASN A 61 1.05 15.81 -21.98
CA ASN A 61 0.50 17.14 -21.75
C ASN A 61 0.60 17.49 -20.25
N PRO A 62 1.78 17.92 -19.76
CA PRO A 62 1.92 18.33 -18.37
C PRO A 62 1.06 19.57 -18.08
N PRO A 63 0.56 19.71 -16.84
CA PRO A 63 -0.24 20.87 -16.46
C PRO A 63 0.61 22.14 -16.49
N ALA A 64 -0.01 23.30 -16.66
CA ALA A 64 0.70 24.58 -16.54
C ALA A 64 1.08 24.85 -15.09
N TRP A 65 0.16 24.59 -14.15
CA TRP A 65 0.41 24.76 -12.73
C TRP A 65 -0.42 23.81 -11.86
N ILE A 66 0.08 23.60 -10.64
CA ILE A 66 -0.53 22.74 -9.61
C ILE A 66 -0.77 23.57 -8.36
N GLY A 67 -1.97 23.47 -7.78
CA GLY A 67 -2.36 24.12 -6.53
C GLY A 67 -2.50 23.11 -5.40
N LEU A 68 -1.98 23.45 -4.22
CA LEU A 68 -2.21 22.74 -2.95
C LEU A 68 -3.11 23.58 -2.05
N TYR A 69 -4.13 22.97 -1.46
CA TYR A 69 -5.16 23.62 -0.65
C TYR A 69 -5.37 22.89 0.67
N THR A 70 -5.81 23.63 1.69
CA THR A 70 -6.26 23.09 3.00
C THR A 70 -7.78 22.97 3.12
N GLU A 71 -8.50 23.47 2.12
CA GLU A 71 -9.95 23.34 1.99
C GLU A 71 -10.24 22.68 0.65
N ASN A 72 -11.39 22.00 0.54
CA ASN A 72 -11.76 21.35 -0.70
C ASN A 72 -12.09 22.42 -1.76
N PRO A 73 -11.29 22.59 -2.82
CA PRO A 73 -11.52 23.64 -3.82
C PRO A 73 -12.80 23.42 -4.65
N ALA A 74 -13.42 22.24 -4.59
CA ALA A 74 -14.74 22.02 -5.17
C ALA A 74 -15.88 22.63 -4.33
N LEU A 75 -15.60 23.04 -3.08
CA LEU A 75 -16.58 23.55 -2.11
C LEU A 75 -16.20 24.91 -1.52
N SER A 76 -15.01 25.43 -1.84
CA SER A 76 -14.45 26.65 -1.27
C SER A 76 -13.67 27.42 -2.34
N ASP A 77 -13.80 28.74 -2.32
CA ASP A 77 -13.07 29.67 -3.20
C ASP A 77 -11.72 30.10 -2.60
N ALA A 78 -11.24 29.42 -1.56
CA ALA A 78 -9.95 29.72 -0.93
C ALA A 78 -8.78 29.57 -1.94
N PRO A 79 -7.83 30.51 -1.98
CA PRO A 79 -6.68 30.39 -2.87
C PRO A 79 -5.75 29.23 -2.45
N PRO A 80 -4.95 28.70 -3.39
CA PRO A 80 -3.97 27.67 -3.05
C PRO A 80 -2.93 28.21 -2.07
N ILE A 81 -2.59 27.41 -1.06
CA ILE A 81 -1.52 27.72 -0.11
C ILE A 81 -0.13 27.49 -0.70
N VAL A 82 -0.02 26.68 -1.75
CA VAL A 82 1.18 26.53 -2.59
C VAL A 82 0.74 26.45 -4.04
N LYS A 83 1.39 27.22 -4.92
CA LYS A 83 1.22 27.16 -6.36
C LYS A 83 2.56 26.80 -6.99
N VAL A 84 2.60 25.68 -7.72
CA VAL A 84 3.78 25.19 -8.43
C VAL A 84 3.58 25.41 -9.92
N LEU A 85 4.53 26.08 -10.58
CA LEU A 85 4.59 26.14 -12.04
C LEU A 85 5.37 24.91 -12.51
N VAL A 86 4.81 24.15 -13.46
CA VAL A 86 5.41 22.88 -13.92
C VAL A 86 6.38 23.09 -15.08
N GLU A 87 6.29 24.23 -15.78
CA GLU A 87 7.25 24.65 -16.81
C GLU A 87 7.43 23.64 -17.95
N GLY A 88 6.42 22.81 -18.22
CA GLY A 88 6.44 21.82 -19.30
C GLY A 88 7.17 20.52 -18.97
N GLU A 89 7.62 20.33 -17.73
CA GLU A 89 8.27 19.09 -17.29
C GLU A 89 7.28 17.91 -17.30
N ALA A 90 7.63 16.82 -17.99
CA ALA A 90 6.75 15.65 -18.13
C ALA A 90 6.58 14.86 -16.82
N SER A 91 7.53 14.98 -15.89
CA SER A 91 7.45 14.39 -14.55
C SER A 91 8.22 15.27 -13.57
N GLY A 92 7.81 15.27 -12.31
CA GLY A 92 8.61 15.95 -11.29
C GLY A 92 7.99 15.89 -9.92
N GLN A 93 8.73 16.47 -8.99
CA GLN A 93 8.34 16.59 -7.60
C GLN A 93 8.85 17.90 -7.02
N VAL A 94 8.06 18.50 -6.13
CA VAL A 94 8.43 19.69 -5.37
C VAL A 94 8.16 19.44 -3.89
N LEU A 95 9.19 19.62 -3.08
CA LEU A 95 9.08 19.64 -1.64
C LEU A 95 8.44 20.96 -1.21
N SER A 96 7.27 20.90 -0.56
CA SER A 96 6.58 22.10 -0.10
C SER A 96 7.01 22.50 1.32
N GLU A 97 6.81 23.77 1.68
CA GLU A 97 6.95 24.24 3.06
C GLU A 97 5.82 23.76 3.99
N VAL A 98 4.77 23.14 3.42
CA VAL A 98 3.63 22.63 4.16
C VAL A 98 4.01 21.34 4.86
N ARG A 99 3.90 21.35 6.19
CA ARG A 99 4.09 20.15 7.01
C ARG A 99 2.80 19.37 7.14
N PHE A 100 2.92 18.05 7.24
CA PHE A 100 1.79 17.17 7.51
C PHE A 100 1.13 17.55 8.84
N GLY A 101 1.88 17.81 9.90
CA GLY A 101 1.32 18.25 11.17
C GLY A 101 0.63 17.14 11.96
N ARG A 102 -0.06 17.53 13.04
CA ARG A 102 -0.78 16.61 13.93
C ARG A 102 -2.18 16.34 13.39
N HIS A 103 -2.35 15.20 12.72
CA HIS A 103 -3.65 14.76 12.24
C HIS A 103 -4.11 13.46 12.90
N LYS A 104 -5.42 13.40 13.15
CA LYS A 104 -6.13 12.13 13.35
C LYS A 104 -6.39 11.50 11.99
N LEU A 105 -6.35 10.17 11.91
CA LEU A 105 -6.80 9.46 10.71
C LEU A 105 -8.27 9.83 10.44
N PRO A 106 -8.60 10.30 9.23
CA PRO A 106 -9.92 10.85 8.95
C PRO A 106 -10.98 9.74 8.93
N GLY A 107 -12.26 10.13 8.96
CA GLY A 107 -13.37 9.16 8.89
C GLY A 107 -13.57 8.28 10.13
N GLY A 108 -12.94 8.62 11.25
CA GLY A 108 -13.06 7.88 12.51
C GLY A 108 -12.14 6.67 12.59
N TRP A 109 -11.12 6.59 11.73
CA TRP A 109 -10.20 5.46 11.66
C TRP A 109 -9.01 5.57 12.62
N SER A 110 -8.88 6.64 13.41
CA SER A 110 -7.86 6.69 14.45
C SER A 110 -8.06 5.59 15.47
N HIS A 111 -6.97 5.00 15.95
CA HIS A 111 -6.99 3.89 16.90
C HIS A 111 -7.89 4.17 18.12
N GLU A 112 -7.82 5.37 18.71
CA GLU A 112 -8.66 5.77 19.85
C GLU A 112 -10.16 5.88 19.50
N GLN A 113 -10.48 6.27 18.26
CA GLN A 113 -11.86 6.47 17.82
C GLN A 113 -12.57 5.14 17.53
N VAL A 114 -11.85 4.16 16.95
CA VAL A 114 -12.42 2.84 16.64
C VAL A 114 -12.77 2.03 17.89
N LEU A 115 -12.14 2.35 19.04
CA LEU A 115 -12.50 1.78 20.33
C LEU A 115 -13.85 2.29 20.86
N GLN A 116 -14.31 3.44 20.39
CA GLN A 116 -15.56 4.08 20.81
C GLN A 116 -16.69 3.84 19.81
N ARG A 117 -16.36 3.80 18.51
CA ARG A 117 -17.34 3.69 17.43
C ARG A 117 -16.76 2.96 16.23
N ILE A 118 -17.51 1.99 15.70
CA ILE A 118 -17.19 1.32 14.44
C ILE A 118 -17.18 2.34 13.29
N PRO A 119 -16.06 2.50 12.56
CA PRO A 119 -15.98 3.41 11.43
C PRO A 119 -16.85 2.91 10.28
N LYS A 120 -17.46 3.84 9.53
CA LYS A 120 -18.23 3.49 8.33
C LYS A 120 -17.27 3.22 7.18
N ARG A 121 -17.42 2.06 6.54
CA ARG A 121 -16.75 1.74 5.26
C ARG A 121 -17.20 2.73 4.18
N LYS A 122 -16.26 3.14 3.33
CA LYS A 122 -16.50 4.15 2.27
C LYS A 122 -15.98 3.64 0.94
N THR A 123 -16.78 3.81 -0.11
CA THR A 123 -16.38 3.48 -1.50
C THR A 123 -15.40 4.49 -2.10
N LYS A 124 -15.39 5.71 -1.55
CA LYS A 124 -14.46 6.77 -1.93
C LYS A 124 -13.33 6.89 -0.90
N PRO A 125 -12.12 7.32 -1.32
CA PRO A 125 -11.04 7.66 -0.41
C PRO A 125 -11.45 8.72 0.62
N ILE A 126 -10.77 8.74 1.77
CA ILE A 126 -11.05 9.68 2.86
C ILE A 126 -9.87 10.62 3.03
N CYS A 127 -10.07 11.92 2.77
CA CYS A 127 -9.01 12.92 2.73
C CYS A 127 -8.60 13.42 4.14
N PHE A 128 -7.32 13.77 4.31
CA PHE A 128 -6.77 14.44 5.50
C PHE A 128 -7.03 15.96 5.54
N GLY A 129 -7.67 16.53 4.52
CA GLY A 129 -7.84 17.98 4.40
C GLY A 129 -6.71 18.68 3.63
N TYR A 130 -5.89 17.94 2.90
CA TYR A 130 -4.98 18.51 1.90
C TYR A 130 -5.44 18.09 0.51
N TYR A 131 -5.70 19.06 -0.36
CA TYR A 131 -6.25 18.85 -1.69
C TYR A 131 -5.28 19.38 -2.74
N LEU A 132 -5.25 18.72 -3.89
CA LEU A 132 -4.38 19.05 -5.00
C LEU A 132 -5.24 19.21 -6.26
N THR A 133 -4.96 20.24 -7.04
CA THR A 133 -5.55 20.41 -8.37
C THR A 133 -4.49 20.76 -9.39
N SER A 134 -4.67 20.32 -10.63
CA SER A 134 -3.83 20.75 -11.76
C SER A 134 -4.66 21.50 -12.79
N TYR A 135 -4.03 22.46 -13.46
CA TYR A 135 -4.67 23.30 -14.47
C TYR A 135 -3.84 23.39 -15.74
N ASP A 136 -4.51 23.50 -16.88
CA ASP A 136 -3.87 23.74 -18.17
C ASP A 136 -3.47 25.21 -18.38
N GLN A 137 -2.99 25.54 -19.58
CA GLN A 137 -2.59 26.92 -19.94
C GLN A 137 -3.79 27.90 -20.04
N HIS A 138 -5.02 27.39 -20.11
CA HIS A 138 -6.26 28.17 -20.16
C HIS A 138 -6.98 28.21 -18.80
N ASP A 139 -6.26 27.88 -17.71
CA ASP A 139 -6.78 27.77 -16.35
C ASP A 139 -7.97 26.79 -16.22
N GLN A 140 -8.06 25.79 -17.09
CA GLN A 140 -9.05 24.72 -16.99
C GLN A 140 -8.53 23.61 -16.06
N LEU A 141 -9.39 23.18 -15.13
CA LEU A 141 -9.08 22.09 -14.20
C LEU A 141 -8.89 20.77 -14.97
N GLN A 142 -7.72 20.16 -14.83
CA GLN A 142 -7.39 18.87 -15.45
C GLN A 142 -7.52 17.70 -14.48
N TYR A 143 -7.06 17.88 -13.24
CA TYR A 143 -7.03 16.81 -12.25
C TYR A 143 -7.33 17.35 -10.84
N PHE A 144 -7.93 16.50 -10.01
CA PHE A 144 -8.22 16.76 -8.61
C PHE A 144 -7.86 15.54 -7.77
N ASP A 145 -7.14 15.75 -6.66
CA ASP A 145 -6.85 14.71 -5.69
C ASP A 145 -6.72 15.27 -4.26
N CYS A 146 -6.47 14.38 -3.29
CA CYS A 146 -6.18 14.75 -1.92
C CYS A 146 -5.20 13.77 -1.27
N LEU A 147 -4.52 14.20 -0.21
CA LEU A 147 -3.84 13.26 0.68
C LEU A 147 -4.90 12.44 1.42
N LYS A 148 -4.87 11.11 1.29
CA LYS A 148 -6.00 10.25 1.70
C LYS A 148 -5.59 8.93 2.33
N ILE A 149 -6.56 8.32 3.02
CA ILE A 149 -6.54 6.91 3.44
C ILE A 149 -7.56 6.10 2.64
N GLN A 150 -7.29 4.81 2.48
CA GLN A 150 -8.15 3.86 1.79
C GLN A 150 -8.26 2.54 2.56
N PRO A 151 -8.96 2.54 3.72
CA PRO A 151 -8.93 1.42 4.65
C PRO A 151 -9.71 0.18 4.17
N ASN A 152 -10.55 0.30 3.14
CA ASN A 152 -11.44 -0.79 2.72
C ASN A 152 -11.52 -0.91 1.17
N TRP A 153 -10.40 -0.65 0.48
CA TRP A 153 -10.36 -0.56 -0.98
C TRP A 153 -10.59 -1.90 -1.69
N MET A 154 -10.13 -3.02 -1.12
CA MET A 154 -10.36 -4.35 -1.71
C MET A 154 -11.80 -4.82 -1.52
N PHE A 155 -12.43 -4.42 -0.42
CA PHE A 155 -13.80 -4.77 -0.07
C PHE A 155 -14.81 -4.04 -0.95
N THR A 156 -14.57 -2.76 -1.22
CA THR A 156 -15.51 -1.94 -2.02
C THR A 156 -15.38 -2.11 -3.52
N ASP A 157 -14.47 -2.97 -3.99
CA ASP A 157 -14.27 -3.25 -5.40
C ASP A 157 -14.63 -4.71 -5.70
N PRO A 158 -15.90 -4.99 -6.10
CA PRO A 158 -16.36 -6.36 -6.33
C PRO A 158 -15.55 -7.10 -7.39
N GLY A 159 -15.00 -6.38 -8.37
CA GLY A 159 -14.22 -6.94 -9.46
C GLY A 159 -12.97 -7.69 -8.99
N LEU A 160 -12.42 -7.30 -7.84
CA LEU A 160 -11.25 -7.95 -7.26
C LEU A 160 -11.55 -9.32 -6.63
N SER A 161 -12.82 -9.65 -6.38
CA SER A 161 -13.20 -10.88 -5.66
C SER A 161 -12.77 -12.16 -6.38
N ASN A 162 -12.72 -12.12 -7.72
CA ASN A 162 -12.39 -13.29 -8.55
C ASN A 162 -10.96 -13.25 -9.12
N VAL A 163 -10.17 -12.24 -8.76
CA VAL A 163 -8.78 -12.12 -9.20
C VAL A 163 -7.90 -12.98 -8.29
N THR A 164 -7.02 -13.78 -8.88
CA THR A 164 -6.11 -14.62 -8.09
C THR A 164 -5.08 -13.79 -7.36
N LEU A 165 -4.58 -14.28 -6.22
CA LEU A 165 -3.66 -13.49 -5.39
C LEU A 165 -2.32 -13.19 -6.10
N LYS A 166 -1.86 -14.05 -7.04
CA LYS A 166 -0.69 -13.77 -7.90
C LYS A 166 -0.92 -12.66 -8.92
N ASP A 167 -2.17 -12.43 -9.32
CA ASP A 167 -2.52 -11.42 -10.34
C ASP A 167 -2.80 -10.05 -9.72
N LEU A 168 -3.05 -9.98 -8.41
CA LEU A 168 -3.22 -8.72 -7.68
C LEU A 168 -1.90 -7.98 -7.51
N PHE A 169 -1.91 -6.66 -7.72
CA PHE A 169 -0.88 -5.77 -7.23
C PHE A 169 -1.19 -5.44 -5.75
N LEU A 170 -0.41 -5.99 -4.81
CA LEU A 170 -0.55 -5.78 -3.38
C LEU A 170 0.48 -4.74 -2.88
N PRO A 171 0.02 -3.58 -2.37
CA PRO A 171 0.93 -2.63 -1.75
C PRO A 171 1.36 -3.12 -0.37
N GLY A 172 2.66 -3.08 -0.11
CA GLY A 172 3.26 -3.64 1.09
C GLY A 172 4.30 -2.74 1.74
N THR A 173 4.70 -3.11 2.95
CA THR A 173 5.78 -2.43 3.68
C THR A 173 6.85 -3.44 4.08
N HIS A 174 8.12 -3.10 3.83
CA HIS A 174 9.24 -3.87 4.36
C HIS A 174 9.40 -3.59 5.85
N CYS A 175 9.67 -4.63 6.66
CA CYS A 175 9.84 -4.51 8.10
C CYS A 175 8.65 -3.74 8.72
N SER A 176 7.42 -4.20 8.49
CA SER A 176 6.20 -3.42 8.78
C SER A 176 6.07 -2.99 10.24
N GLY A 177 6.61 -3.80 11.16
CA GLY A 177 6.66 -3.49 12.59
C GLY A 177 7.84 -2.61 13.03
N CYS A 178 8.66 -2.13 12.10
CA CYS A 178 9.91 -1.41 12.39
C CYS A 178 9.67 0.10 12.37
N TYR A 179 8.86 0.58 13.31
CA TYR A 179 8.53 1.98 13.50
C TYR A 179 8.81 2.43 14.94
N GLN A 180 8.81 3.75 15.13
CA GLN A 180 9.01 4.33 16.45
C GLN A 180 7.78 4.11 17.33
N THR A 181 8.00 3.56 18.52
CA THR A 181 7.00 3.35 19.56
C THR A 181 7.32 4.22 20.77
N ARG A 182 6.36 4.39 21.69
CA ARG A 182 6.61 5.06 22.98
C ARG A 182 7.74 4.39 23.78
N ALA A 183 7.92 3.08 23.63
CA ALA A 183 8.94 2.32 24.33
C ALA A 183 10.36 2.53 23.76
N ASN A 184 10.48 2.91 22.48
CA ASN A 184 11.78 3.01 21.80
C ASN A 184 12.11 4.42 21.28
N VAL A 185 11.26 5.42 21.53
CA VAL A 185 11.46 6.83 21.13
C VAL A 185 12.76 7.46 21.66
N GLY A 186 13.29 6.96 22.77
CA GLY A 186 14.59 7.40 23.32
C GLY A 186 15.80 6.70 22.70
N ASN A 187 15.60 5.64 21.91
CA ASN A 187 16.70 4.79 21.42
C ASN A 187 17.39 5.43 20.21
N VAL A 188 18.55 6.06 20.46
CA VAL A 188 19.37 6.75 19.44
C VAL A 188 19.82 5.80 18.32
N PHE A 189 20.12 4.55 18.65
CA PHE A 189 20.59 3.57 17.68
C PHE A 189 19.47 3.12 16.73
N LEU A 190 18.28 2.84 17.26
CA LEU A 190 17.11 2.50 16.44
C LEU A 190 16.68 3.67 15.54
N LYS A 191 16.84 4.92 15.98
CA LYS A 191 16.61 6.09 15.11
C LYS A 191 17.55 6.13 13.92
N LYS A 192 18.80 5.75 14.11
CA LYS A 192 19.81 5.77 13.04
C LYS A 192 19.64 4.63 12.06
N ILE A 193 19.37 3.41 12.53
CA ILE A 193 19.39 2.22 11.64
C ILE A 193 18.22 1.26 11.80
N GLY A 194 17.40 1.42 12.83
CA GLY A 194 16.36 0.45 13.23
C GLY A 194 14.99 0.68 12.60
N PHE A 195 14.60 1.92 12.35
CA PHE A 195 13.28 2.22 11.78
C PHE A 195 13.26 2.14 10.25
N ARG A 196 12.15 1.65 9.71
CA ARG A 196 11.86 1.44 8.29
C ARG A 196 10.52 2.02 7.88
N GLN A 197 9.65 2.33 8.85
CA GLN A 197 8.36 2.98 8.61
C GLN A 197 8.22 4.19 9.55
N SER A 198 7.57 5.25 9.06
CA SER A 198 7.34 6.49 9.81
C SER A 198 6.09 6.46 10.69
N ILE A 199 5.20 5.48 10.48
CA ILE A 199 3.92 5.34 11.17
C ILE A 199 3.73 3.92 11.71
N ASP A 200 2.86 3.78 12.71
CA ASP A 200 2.48 2.50 13.27
C ASP A 200 1.72 1.59 12.30
N LEU A 201 1.65 0.30 12.64
CA LEU A 201 1.05 -0.73 11.80
C LEU A 201 -0.45 -0.47 11.53
N TRP A 202 -1.19 -0.04 12.55
CA TRP A 202 -2.60 0.34 12.39
C TRP A 202 -2.77 1.38 11.30
N SER A 203 -1.96 2.43 11.34
CA SER A 203 -1.98 3.51 10.36
C SER A 203 -1.56 3.01 8.98
N GLN A 204 -0.54 2.15 8.85
CA GLN A 204 -0.16 1.53 7.57
C GLN A 204 -1.36 0.82 6.90
N LEU A 205 -2.07 -0.01 7.68
CA LEU A 205 -3.25 -0.74 7.21
C LEU A 205 -4.39 0.21 6.79
N VAL A 206 -4.65 1.23 7.59
CA VAL A 206 -5.69 2.25 7.30
C VAL A 206 -5.35 3.05 6.04
N TYR A 207 -4.08 3.38 5.81
CA TYR A 207 -3.65 4.05 4.57
C TYR A 207 -3.93 3.19 3.33
N GLY A 208 -3.79 1.87 3.44
CA GLY A 208 -4.14 0.94 2.36
C GLY A 208 -3.15 -0.21 2.15
N VAL A 209 -2.13 -0.35 3.00
CA VAL A 209 -1.15 -1.45 2.95
C VAL A 209 -1.86 -2.79 3.21
N ARG A 210 -1.52 -3.82 2.42
CA ARG A 210 -2.13 -5.16 2.53
C ARG A 210 -1.12 -6.30 2.62
N TYR A 211 0.16 -6.04 2.35
CA TYR A 211 1.22 -7.03 2.49
C TYR A 211 2.24 -6.59 3.55
N LEU A 212 2.34 -7.35 4.64
CA LEU A 212 3.17 -7.03 5.80
C LEU A 212 4.34 -7.99 5.92
N ASP A 213 5.57 -7.48 5.96
CA ASP A 213 6.80 -8.27 6.10
C ASP A 213 7.35 -8.20 7.53
N PHE A 214 7.45 -9.38 8.15
CA PHE A 214 7.91 -9.54 9.52
C PHE A 214 9.18 -10.39 9.60
N SER A 215 10.08 -9.94 10.47
CA SER A 215 11.22 -10.71 10.93
C SER A 215 11.09 -10.86 12.45
N ILE A 216 11.07 -12.09 12.97
CA ILE A 216 10.71 -12.37 14.36
C ILE A 216 11.90 -12.89 15.15
N GLY A 217 12.10 -12.32 16.33
CA GLY A 217 13.07 -12.78 17.32
C GLY A 217 12.36 -13.31 18.55
N TYR A 218 12.91 -14.37 19.13
CA TYR A 218 12.52 -14.90 20.42
C TYR A 218 13.55 -14.51 21.48
N GLN A 219 13.08 -13.91 22.57
CA GLN A 219 13.88 -13.66 23.76
C GLN A 219 13.00 -13.84 25.01
N PRO A 220 13.31 -14.82 25.89
CA PRO A 220 12.56 -15.04 27.11
C PRO A 220 12.46 -13.75 27.95
N SER A 221 11.24 -13.39 28.31
CA SER A 221 10.96 -12.33 29.27
C SER A 221 10.67 -12.96 30.63
N HIS A 222 11.15 -12.36 31.72
CA HIS A 222 10.89 -12.80 33.10
C HIS A 222 9.39 -12.94 33.42
N ASN A 223 8.52 -12.21 32.70
CA ASN A 223 7.06 -12.25 32.92
C ASN A 223 6.33 -13.11 31.87
N GLY A 224 7.02 -13.78 30.95
CA GLY A 224 6.45 -14.67 29.92
C GLY A 224 5.60 -14.01 28.82
N THR A 225 5.11 -12.78 29.03
CA THR A 225 4.13 -12.12 28.14
C THR A 225 4.76 -11.44 26.90
N ARG A 226 6.09 -11.34 26.80
CA ARG A 226 6.78 -10.57 25.73
C ARG A 226 7.99 -11.31 25.18
N ASN A 227 7.77 -12.56 24.77
CA ASN A 227 8.87 -13.38 24.28
C ASN A 227 9.18 -13.13 22.80
N PHE A 228 8.20 -12.68 22.01
CA PHE A 228 8.38 -12.42 20.57
C PHE A 228 8.48 -10.93 20.24
N TRP A 229 9.47 -10.61 19.41
CA TRP A 229 9.81 -9.26 19.01
C TRP A 229 9.90 -9.15 17.49
N ILE A 230 9.44 -8.02 16.96
CA ILE A 230 9.83 -7.56 15.63
C ILE A 230 11.31 -7.21 15.65
N MET A 231 12.01 -7.79 14.69
CA MET A 231 13.43 -7.61 14.48
C MET A 231 13.66 -6.80 13.21
N ASN A 232 14.64 -5.91 13.27
CA ASN A 232 15.31 -5.40 12.09
C ASN A 232 16.75 -5.86 12.14
N GLU A 233 17.13 -6.77 11.25
CA GLU A 233 18.40 -7.51 11.35
C GLU A 233 18.51 -8.18 12.73
N HIS A 234 19.48 -7.78 13.55
CA HIS A 234 19.69 -8.32 14.90
C HIS A 234 19.10 -7.43 16.01
N PHE A 235 18.38 -6.37 15.67
CA PHE A 235 17.87 -5.39 16.63
C PHE A 235 16.39 -5.57 16.93
N ARG A 236 16.04 -5.57 18.22
CA ARG A 236 14.65 -5.58 18.70
C ARG A 236 14.02 -4.20 18.52
N VAL A 237 12.90 -4.14 17.81
CA VAL A 237 12.23 -2.87 17.53
C VAL A 237 10.95 -2.73 18.35
N ALA A 238 10.04 -3.71 18.27
CA ALA A 238 8.72 -3.67 18.90
C ALA A 238 8.25 -5.06 19.33
N PRO A 239 7.42 -5.20 20.36
CA PRO A 239 6.80 -6.47 20.71
C PRO A 239 5.79 -6.91 19.64
N LEU A 240 5.71 -8.22 19.36
CA LEU A 240 4.83 -8.76 18.32
C LEU A 240 3.33 -8.71 18.69
N LEU A 241 2.98 -9.01 19.94
CA LEU A 241 1.57 -9.17 20.35
C LEU A 241 0.68 -7.96 20.04
N PRO A 242 1.05 -6.70 20.37
CA PRO A 242 0.23 -5.54 20.01
C PRO A 242 0.02 -5.37 18.50
N ILE A 243 1.00 -5.76 17.68
CA ILE A 243 0.91 -5.72 16.22
C ILE A 243 -0.14 -6.72 15.72
N LEU A 244 -0.17 -7.94 16.27
CA LEU A 244 -1.20 -8.94 15.94
C LEU A 244 -2.60 -8.44 16.32
N GLN A 245 -2.73 -7.78 17.47
CA GLN A 245 -4.00 -7.21 17.94
C GLN A 245 -4.49 -6.07 17.04
N ASP A 246 -3.59 -5.23 16.52
CA ASP A 246 -3.91 -4.19 15.54
C ASP A 246 -4.39 -4.80 14.21
N ILE A 247 -3.72 -5.85 13.73
CA ILE A 247 -4.13 -6.59 12.51
C ILE A 247 -5.53 -7.18 12.71
N ARG A 248 -5.76 -7.90 13.81
CA ARG A 248 -7.06 -8.50 14.15
C ARG A 248 -8.17 -7.46 14.11
N ARG A 249 -7.97 -6.35 14.84
CA ARG A 249 -8.95 -5.27 14.92
C ARG A 249 -9.21 -4.66 13.55
N PHE A 250 -8.17 -4.44 12.76
CA PHE A 250 -8.31 -3.85 11.43
C PHE A 250 -9.18 -4.73 10.54
N VAL A 251 -8.86 -6.02 10.37
CA VAL A 251 -9.59 -6.89 9.43
C VAL A 251 -11.03 -7.15 9.87
N ILE A 252 -11.32 -7.18 11.17
CA ILE A 252 -12.71 -7.27 11.66
C ILE A 252 -13.52 -6.03 11.26
N LEU A 253 -12.92 -4.85 11.34
CA LEU A 253 -13.62 -3.59 11.03
C LEU A 253 -13.71 -3.33 9.52
N SER A 254 -12.66 -3.66 8.77
CA SER A 254 -12.52 -3.34 7.35
C SER A 254 -13.01 -4.45 6.41
N GLU A 255 -12.99 -5.71 6.85
CA GLU A 255 -13.20 -6.92 6.01
C GLU A 255 -12.22 -7.01 4.82
N GLU A 256 -11.04 -6.40 4.98
CA GLU A 256 -9.96 -6.47 4.01
C GLU A 256 -9.12 -7.72 4.19
N THR A 257 -8.63 -8.25 3.06
CA THR A 257 -7.65 -9.34 3.08
C THR A 257 -6.26 -8.79 3.34
N VAL A 258 -5.57 -9.29 4.38
CA VAL A 258 -4.20 -8.89 4.74
C VAL A 258 -3.26 -10.09 4.74
N PHE A 259 -2.08 -9.90 4.18
CA PHE A 259 -1.03 -10.90 4.03
C PHE A 259 0.05 -10.66 5.09
N LEU A 260 0.32 -11.68 5.90
CA LEU A 260 1.35 -11.63 6.94
C LEU A 260 2.51 -12.55 6.55
N ASP A 261 3.66 -11.97 6.22
CA ASP A 261 4.83 -12.71 5.74
C ASP A 261 5.89 -12.82 6.83
N PHE A 262 5.93 -13.99 7.48
CA PHE A 262 6.91 -14.34 8.49
C PHE A 262 8.14 -14.97 7.83
N ARG A 263 9.01 -14.11 7.32
CA ARG A 263 10.07 -14.51 6.40
C ARG A 263 11.40 -14.86 7.07
N ARG A 264 11.74 -14.19 8.17
CA ARG A 264 13.03 -14.35 8.84
C ARG A 264 12.87 -14.56 10.34
N PHE A 265 13.74 -15.39 10.89
CA PHE A 265 13.78 -15.73 12.32
C PHE A 265 15.19 -15.47 12.89
N PRO A 266 15.67 -14.21 12.90
CA PRO A 266 17.10 -13.90 13.11
C PRO A 266 17.63 -14.12 14.53
N LEU A 267 16.76 -14.32 15.53
CA LEU A 267 17.18 -14.45 16.94
C LEU A 267 16.31 -15.48 17.68
N GLY A 268 16.94 -16.41 18.39
CA GLY A 268 16.27 -17.31 19.34
C GLY A 268 15.59 -18.56 18.76
N PHE A 269 15.59 -18.75 17.44
CA PHE A 269 14.99 -19.92 16.78
C PHE A 269 15.99 -21.01 16.38
N HIS A 270 17.27 -20.66 16.19
CA HIS A 270 18.31 -21.63 15.81
C HIS A 270 18.45 -22.72 16.88
N ASN A 271 18.39 -23.99 16.49
CA ASN A 271 18.40 -25.19 17.35
C ASN A 271 17.29 -25.23 18.42
N ASN A 272 16.22 -24.45 18.26
CA ASN A 272 15.10 -24.39 19.20
C ASN A 272 13.76 -24.53 18.44
N PRO A 273 13.44 -25.72 17.90
CA PRO A 273 12.22 -25.94 17.10
C PRO A 273 10.94 -25.63 17.89
N ASP A 274 10.94 -25.84 19.21
CA ASP A 274 9.81 -25.51 20.10
C ASP A 274 9.40 -24.03 20.01
N GLN A 275 10.32 -23.12 19.66
CA GLN A 275 9.99 -21.70 19.52
C GLN A 275 9.11 -21.43 18.31
N HIS A 276 9.24 -22.22 17.24
CA HIS A 276 8.30 -22.16 16.13
C HIS A 276 6.91 -22.63 16.57
N ALA A 277 6.81 -23.72 17.33
CA ALA A 277 5.53 -24.22 17.84
C ALA A 277 4.85 -23.19 18.78
N ILE A 278 5.61 -22.56 19.68
CA ILE A 278 5.09 -21.52 20.58
C ILE A 278 4.65 -20.28 19.79
N LEU A 279 5.40 -19.88 18.74
CA LEU A 279 4.99 -18.77 17.88
C LEU A 279 3.70 -19.11 17.12
N LEU A 280 3.57 -20.31 16.56
CA LEU A 280 2.35 -20.74 15.88
C LEU A 280 1.16 -20.78 16.82
N ALA A 281 1.34 -21.23 18.07
CA ALA A 281 0.29 -21.19 19.08
C ALA A 281 -0.16 -19.76 19.39
N LEU A 282 0.77 -18.79 19.45
CA LEU A 282 0.44 -17.38 19.59
C LEU A 282 -0.35 -16.86 18.37
N LEU A 283 0.06 -17.21 17.16
CA LEU A 283 -0.65 -16.81 15.93
C LEU A 283 -2.06 -17.43 15.86
N GLU A 284 -2.21 -18.69 16.24
CA GLU A 284 -3.49 -19.38 16.34
C GLU A 284 -4.40 -18.68 17.36
N GLN A 285 -3.87 -18.36 18.55
CA GLN A 285 -4.62 -17.68 19.60
C GLN A 285 -5.12 -16.30 19.16
N GLU A 286 -4.25 -15.48 18.55
CA GLU A 286 -4.59 -14.09 18.24
C GLU A 286 -5.37 -13.95 16.92
N LEU A 287 -5.13 -14.83 15.93
CA LEU A 287 -5.60 -14.65 14.56
C LEU A 287 -6.30 -15.88 13.95
N GLY A 288 -6.23 -17.06 14.58
CA GLY A 288 -6.59 -18.35 13.93
C GLY A 288 -8.02 -18.43 13.40
N ASP A 289 -8.97 -17.75 14.04
CA ASP A 289 -10.37 -17.66 13.57
C ASP A 289 -10.53 -16.82 12.29
N LEU A 290 -9.58 -15.96 11.97
CA LEU A 290 -9.60 -15.06 10.81
C LEU A 290 -8.70 -15.53 9.66
N VAL A 291 -7.84 -16.53 9.89
CA VAL A 291 -6.88 -17.04 8.90
C VAL A 291 -7.53 -18.05 7.96
N TYR A 292 -7.25 -17.89 6.67
CA TYR A 292 -7.58 -18.89 5.66
C TYR A 292 -6.58 -20.04 5.76
N ARG A 293 -7.05 -21.19 6.25
CA ARG A 293 -6.20 -22.35 6.50
C ARG A 293 -5.98 -23.16 5.23
N ARG A 294 -4.80 -23.77 5.12
CA ARG A 294 -4.51 -24.73 4.07
C ARG A 294 -5.31 -26.01 4.30
N LYS A 295 -5.90 -26.51 3.23
CA LYS A 295 -6.51 -27.84 3.22
C LYS A 295 -5.37 -28.85 3.23
N MET A 296 -5.19 -29.54 4.35
CA MET A 296 -4.30 -30.69 4.42
C MET A 296 -5.06 -31.86 3.80
N ASP A 297 -4.46 -32.59 2.87
CA ASP A 297 -5.08 -33.75 2.25
C ASP A 297 -5.52 -34.71 3.35
N ALA A 298 -6.82 -34.85 3.56
CA ALA A 298 -7.36 -35.97 4.29
C ALA A 298 -7.04 -37.18 3.41
N GLY A 299 -6.16 -38.07 3.89
CA GLY A 299 -5.63 -39.21 3.14
C GLY A 299 -6.70 -40.20 2.71
N ASP A 300 -7.52 -39.81 1.73
CA ASP A 300 -8.35 -40.72 0.98
C ASP A 300 -7.46 -41.35 -0.09
N GLU A 301 -6.90 -42.51 0.25
CA GLU A 301 -6.00 -43.32 -0.60
C GLU A 301 -6.63 -43.68 -1.97
N SER A 302 -7.92 -43.40 -2.18
CA SER A 302 -8.68 -43.72 -3.38
C SER A 302 -8.63 -42.65 -4.49
N GLN A 303 -8.06 -41.48 -4.24
CA GLN A 303 -7.89 -40.42 -5.25
C GLN A 303 -6.41 -40.06 -5.42
N ALA A 304 -5.95 -39.90 -6.67
CA ALA A 304 -4.61 -39.41 -6.95
C ALA A 304 -4.39 -38.10 -6.17
N PRO A 305 -3.22 -37.90 -5.52
CA PRO A 305 -2.98 -36.74 -4.70
C PRO A 305 -3.22 -35.49 -5.54
N ALA A 306 -4.23 -34.70 -5.16
CA ALA A 306 -4.44 -33.40 -5.77
C ALA A 306 -3.16 -32.59 -5.54
N GLN A 307 -2.62 -31.96 -6.57
CA GLN A 307 -1.47 -31.06 -6.41
C GLN A 307 -1.80 -30.07 -5.28
N PRO A 308 -0.91 -29.90 -4.28
CA PRO A 308 -1.20 -29.01 -3.16
C PRO A 308 -1.50 -27.62 -3.71
N THR A 309 -2.69 -27.11 -3.38
CA THR A 309 -3.10 -25.79 -3.85
C THR A 309 -2.11 -24.77 -3.31
N GLU A 310 -1.50 -24.01 -4.20
CA GLU A 310 -0.58 -22.94 -3.81
C GLU A 310 -1.37 -21.71 -3.37
N SER A 311 -0.94 -21.05 -2.29
CA SER A 311 -1.68 -19.92 -1.69
C SER A 311 -1.95 -18.78 -2.69
N TYR A 312 -1.06 -18.59 -3.66
CA TYR A 312 -1.16 -17.53 -4.63
C TYR A 312 -2.22 -17.78 -5.73
N ASN A 313 -2.74 -19.00 -5.84
CA ASN A 313 -3.85 -19.34 -6.74
C ASN A 313 -5.23 -19.07 -6.12
N LEU A 314 -5.28 -18.79 -4.82
CA LEU A 314 -6.52 -18.38 -4.15
C LEU A 314 -7.02 -17.05 -4.70
N THR A 315 -8.25 -16.69 -4.35
CA THR A 315 -8.86 -15.39 -4.60
C THR A 315 -9.32 -14.75 -3.29
N ILE A 316 -9.46 -13.43 -3.26
CA ILE A 316 -10.05 -12.72 -2.11
C ILE A 316 -11.47 -13.22 -1.83
N GLY A 317 -12.24 -13.49 -2.89
CA GLY A 317 -13.62 -13.95 -2.79
C GLY A 317 -13.76 -15.31 -2.13
N GLU A 318 -12.85 -16.25 -2.42
CA GLU A 318 -12.80 -17.56 -1.75
C GLU A 318 -12.57 -17.40 -0.24
N MET A 319 -11.55 -16.64 0.15
CA MET A 319 -11.25 -16.41 1.56
C MET A 319 -12.43 -15.76 2.28
N ARG A 320 -13.01 -14.72 1.67
CA ARG A 320 -14.12 -13.95 2.24
C ARG A 320 -15.39 -14.80 2.41
N ARG A 321 -15.69 -15.71 1.48
CA ARG A 321 -16.85 -16.62 1.59
C ARG A 321 -16.76 -17.52 2.82
N GLU A 322 -15.56 -17.85 3.28
CA GLU A 322 -15.32 -18.60 4.51
C GLU A 322 -15.20 -17.71 5.76
N GLY A 323 -15.46 -16.40 5.62
CA GLY A 323 -15.29 -15.41 6.70
C GLY A 323 -13.84 -15.24 7.12
N LYS A 324 -12.88 -15.49 6.21
CA LYS A 324 -11.44 -15.39 6.46
C LYS A 324 -10.85 -14.19 5.73
N TYR A 325 -9.95 -13.51 6.42
CA TYR A 325 -9.38 -12.24 5.97
C TYR A 325 -7.85 -12.20 6.06
N LEU A 326 -7.23 -13.26 6.57
CA LEU A 326 -5.78 -13.31 6.75
C LEU A 326 -5.18 -14.48 5.98
N LEU A 327 -4.06 -14.22 5.31
CA LEU A 327 -3.18 -15.25 4.77
C LEU A 327 -1.83 -15.11 5.47
N ILE A 328 -1.36 -16.18 6.12
CA ILE A 328 -0.06 -16.19 6.79
C ILE A 328 0.92 -17.02 5.97
N THR A 329 1.99 -16.40 5.50
CA THR A 329 3.13 -17.13 4.93
C THR A 329 4.25 -17.26 5.95
N TYR A 330 4.93 -18.40 5.97
CA TYR A 330 5.89 -18.72 7.03
C TYR A 330 7.08 -19.51 6.50
N ASN A 331 8.28 -18.96 6.66
CA ASN A 331 9.51 -19.51 6.06
C ASN A 331 10.22 -20.52 6.98
N HIS A 332 9.56 -21.65 7.27
CA HIS A 332 10.15 -22.77 8.02
C HIS A 332 9.48 -24.09 7.62
N GLU A 333 10.21 -24.96 6.93
CA GLU A 333 9.68 -26.17 6.29
C GLU A 333 9.03 -27.14 7.28
N ALA A 334 9.65 -27.40 8.43
CA ALA A 334 9.09 -28.33 9.41
C ALA A 334 7.72 -27.84 9.94
N SER A 335 7.57 -26.54 10.17
CA SER A 335 6.28 -25.96 10.57
C SER A 335 5.22 -26.06 9.47
N LEU A 336 5.62 -25.97 8.20
CA LEU A 336 4.72 -26.17 7.07
C LEU A 336 4.22 -27.62 6.97
N ASN A 337 4.92 -28.61 7.51
CA ASN A 337 4.41 -29.98 7.49
C ASN A 337 3.42 -30.26 8.62
N GLU A 338 3.50 -29.49 9.70
CA GLU A 338 2.74 -29.75 10.94
C GLU A 338 1.52 -28.84 11.13
N SER A 339 1.46 -27.70 10.44
CA SER A 339 0.41 -26.69 10.66
C SER A 339 -0.36 -26.35 9.39
N SER A 340 -1.70 -26.40 9.48
CA SER A 340 -2.62 -25.89 8.45
C SER A 340 -2.82 -24.38 8.52
N LEU A 341 -2.36 -23.72 9.59
CA LEU A 341 -2.50 -22.28 9.79
C LEU A 341 -1.70 -21.45 8.77
N ILE A 342 -0.58 -22.00 8.31
CA ILE A 342 0.43 -21.27 7.53
C ILE A 342 0.60 -21.85 6.13
N TRP A 343 1.04 -20.97 5.22
CA TRP A 343 1.31 -21.26 3.83
C TRP A 343 2.79 -21.06 3.49
N LYS A 344 3.24 -21.71 2.42
CA LYS A 344 4.59 -21.54 1.88
C LYS A 344 4.81 -20.07 1.48
N PRO A 345 5.99 -19.48 1.78
CA PRO A 345 6.29 -18.11 1.40
C PRO A 345 6.37 -17.93 -0.11
N TRP A 346 5.87 -16.78 -0.56
CA TRP A 346 5.98 -16.35 -1.95
C TRP A 346 7.42 -16.04 -2.32
N ARG A 347 7.73 -16.18 -3.62
CA ARG A 347 9.08 -15.96 -4.16
C ARG A 347 9.48 -14.51 -3.93
N LYS A 348 10.58 -14.28 -3.21
CA LYS A 348 11.09 -12.92 -2.95
C LYS A 348 12.15 -12.52 -3.95
N HIS A 349 12.01 -11.31 -4.43
CA HIS A 349 13.01 -10.53 -5.14
C HIS A 349 13.33 -9.29 -4.30
N SER A 350 14.59 -8.88 -4.25
CA SER A 350 15.03 -7.83 -3.33
C SER A 350 16.18 -7.03 -3.90
N SER A 351 16.04 -5.70 -3.90
CA SER A 351 17.09 -4.78 -4.32
C SER A 351 18.06 -4.41 -3.19
N ALA A 352 17.94 -5.01 -2.01
CA ALA A 352 18.70 -4.64 -0.82
C ALA A 352 20.23 -4.61 -1.00
N PHE A 353 20.79 -5.46 -1.86
CA PHE A 353 22.23 -5.52 -2.09
C PHE A 353 22.69 -4.69 -3.29
N LEU A 354 21.75 -4.07 -4.02
CA LEU A 354 22.04 -3.28 -5.19
C LEU A 354 22.44 -1.86 -4.81
N LYS A 355 23.33 -1.29 -5.61
CA LYS A 355 23.47 0.17 -5.69
C LYS A 355 22.22 0.74 -6.36
N HIS A 356 21.83 1.95 -5.98
CA HIS A 356 20.65 2.60 -6.55
C HIS A 356 20.74 2.82 -8.09
N THR A 357 21.94 2.73 -8.67
CA THR A 357 22.20 2.79 -10.12
C THR A 357 21.84 1.50 -10.85
N GLU A 358 21.89 0.36 -10.17
CA GLU A 358 21.62 -0.97 -10.74
C GLU A 358 20.13 -1.32 -10.71
N LEU A 359 19.32 -0.53 -9.98
CA LEU A 359 17.89 -0.76 -9.81
C LEU A 359 17.12 -0.82 -11.12
N GLY A 360 17.48 0.02 -12.11
CA GLY A 360 16.80 0.06 -13.40
C GLY A 360 16.92 -1.25 -14.18
N GLU A 361 18.14 -1.77 -14.30
CA GLU A 361 18.43 -3.05 -14.96
C GLU A 361 17.79 -4.23 -14.21
N PHE A 362 17.92 -4.24 -12.88
CA PHE A 362 17.28 -5.27 -12.05
C PHE A 362 15.76 -5.31 -12.26
N MET A 363 15.10 -4.15 -12.25
CA MET A 363 13.66 -4.06 -12.51
C MET A 363 13.33 -4.48 -13.94
N GLN A 364 14.12 -4.07 -14.94
CA GLN A 364 13.92 -4.48 -16.32
C GLN A 364 13.97 -6.01 -16.46
N ASN A 365 14.97 -6.66 -15.88
CA ASN A 365 15.11 -8.11 -15.91
C ASN A 365 13.94 -8.79 -15.22
N LEU A 366 13.60 -8.35 -14.00
CA LEU A 366 12.52 -8.92 -13.20
C LEU A 366 11.14 -8.81 -13.86
N PHE A 367 10.84 -7.67 -14.47
CA PHE A 367 9.54 -7.41 -15.07
C PHE A 367 9.47 -7.83 -16.54
N SER A 368 10.60 -8.13 -17.19
CA SER A 368 10.60 -8.63 -18.57
C SER A 368 10.25 -10.12 -18.60
N GLN A 369 9.14 -10.50 -19.26
CA GLN A 369 8.69 -11.90 -19.35
C GLN A 369 9.71 -12.86 -20.01
N LYS A 370 10.71 -12.32 -20.70
CA LYS A 370 11.72 -13.09 -21.42
C LYS A 370 12.93 -13.46 -20.53
N HIS A 371 13.16 -12.75 -19.43
CA HIS A 371 14.31 -13.04 -18.58
C HIS A 371 14.07 -14.31 -17.73
N PRO A 372 15.10 -15.15 -17.50
CA PRO A 372 14.99 -16.34 -16.64
C PRO A 372 14.55 -16.02 -15.20
N ASP A 373 14.95 -14.85 -14.68
CA ASP A 373 14.61 -14.42 -13.32
C ASP A 373 13.19 -13.90 -13.17
N ALA A 374 12.49 -13.63 -14.27
CA ALA A 374 11.13 -13.09 -14.21
C ALA A 374 10.16 -14.16 -13.67
N PRO A 375 9.37 -13.82 -12.63
CA PRO A 375 8.39 -14.75 -12.07
C PRO A 375 7.29 -15.04 -13.09
N LYS A 376 6.97 -16.33 -13.24
CA LYS A 376 5.95 -16.84 -14.16
C LYS A 376 5.03 -17.77 -13.39
N ASP A 377 3.74 -17.47 -13.43
CA ASP A 377 2.68 -18.30 -12.83
C ASP A 377 2.88 -18.64 -11.34
N VAL A 378 3.52 -17.74 -10.59
CA VAL A 378 3.80 -17.89 -9.16
C VAL A 378 3.47 -16.61 -8.41
N GLY A 379 3.13 -16.72 -7.13
CA GLY A 379 3.07 -15.58 -6.22
C GLY A 379 4.48 -15.10 -5.87
N TRP A 380 4.67 -13.78 -5.90
CA TRP A 380 5.98 -13.19 -5.67
C TRP A 380 5.91 -11.79 -5.04
N SER A 381 7.01 -11.41 -4.40
CA SER A 381 7.17 -10.10 -3.78
C SER A 381 8.45 -9.42 -4.22
N LEU A 382 8.37 -8.11 -4.47
CA LEU A 382 9.50 -7.21 -4.65
C LEU A 382 9.73 -6.41 -3.37
N HIS A 383 10.87 -6.62 -2.73
CA HIS A 383 11.36 -5.78 -1.63
C HIS A 383 12.25 -4.69 -2.23
N GLY A 384 11.63 -3.56 -2.59
CA GLY A 384 12.23 -2.40 -3.23
C GLY A 384 12.95 -1.51 -2.24
N ILE A 385 14.03 -2.01 -1.65
CA ILE A 385 14.82 -1.32 -0.61
C ILE A 385 16.30 -1.26 -0.98
N GLN A 386 17.06 -0.43 -0.27
CA GLN A 386 18.53 -0.48 -0.28
C GLN A 386 19.01 -0.84 1.13
N GLY A 387 19.83 -1.89 1.23
CA GLY A 387 20.46 -2.37 2.46
C GLY A 387 21.63 -1.48 2.88
N LEU A 388 22.16 -1.70 4.09
CA LEU A 388 23.21 -0.84 4.64
C LEU A 388 24.50 -0.94 3.82
N GLN A 389 24.90 -2.16 3.45
CA GLN A 389 26.07 -2.37 2.58
C GLN A 389 25.96 -1.67 1.23
N GLY A 390 24.77 -1.69 0.61
CA GLY A 390 24.54 -1.06 -0.68
C GLY A 390 24.50 0.47 -0.64
N SER A 391 24.53 1.09 0.55
CA SER A 391 24.33 2.53 0.74
C SER A 391 25.58 3.28 1.21
N TYR A 392 26.76 2.68 1.06
CA TYR A 392 28.02 3.36 1.35
C TYR A 392 28.27 4.46 0.31
N ASN A 393 28.54 5.68 0.78
CA ASN A 393 28.92 6.81 -0.04
C ASN A 393 30.44 7.02 0.05
N ASP A 394 31.16 6.73 -1.03
CA ASP A 394 32.62 6.86 -1.10
C ASP A 394 33.08 8.32 -0.89
N ALA A 395 32.32 9.30 -1.38
CA ALA A 395 32.68 10.72 -1.30
C ALA A 395 32.58 11.28 0.13
N GLU A 396 31.61 10.79 0.90
CA GLU A 396 31.37 11.23 2.28
C GLU A 396 31.97 10.27 3.32
N GLY A 397 32.48 9.12 2.90
CA GLY A 397 32.98 8.06 3.77
C GLY A 397 31.95 7.56 4.78
N SER A 398 30.66 7.59 4.42
CA SER A 398 29.55 7.35 5.36
C SER A 398 28.44 6.48 4.77
N TYR A 399 27.65 5.88 5.65
CA TYR A 399 26.46 5.10 5.29
C TYR A 399 25.21 5.95 5.44
N MET A 400 24.35 5.90 4.43
CA MET A 400 23.05 6.57 4.48
C MET A 400 22.10 5.95 5.49
N MET A 401 21.32 6.79 6.14
CA MET A 401 20.22 6.42 7.02
C MET A 401 19.07 5.76 6.24
N PRO A 402 18.19 4.98 6.90
CA PRO A 402 17.07 4.31 6.27
C PRO A 402 16.14 5.22 5.47
N ASN A 403 15.83 6.41 5.99
CA ASN A 403 14.99 7.38 5.30
C ASN A 403 15.67 8.03 4.09
N GLU A 404 16.98 8.28 4.15
CA GLU A 404 17.77 8.78 3.02
C GLU A 404 17.78 7.77 1.87
N ARG A 405 18.03 6.50 2.20
CA ARG A 405 17.98 5.38 1.24
C ARG A 405 16.60 5.27 0.59
N ALA A 406 15.53 5.30 1.39
CA ALA A 406 14.17 5.28 0.89
C ALA A 406 13.88 6.47 -0.04
N SER A 407 14.29 7.68 0.34
CA SER A 407 14.08 8.90 -0.47
C SER A 407 14.80 8.87 -1.83
N MET A 408 15.83 8.04 -1.98
CA MET A 408 16.49 7.83 -3.28
C MET A 408 15.89 6.68 -4.10
N VAL A 409 15.57 5.56 -3.44
CA VAL A 409 15.10 4.34 -4.12
C VAL A 409 13.64 4.46 -4.52
N ASN A 410 12.80 4.98 -3.62
CA ASN A 410 11.35 5.00 -3.79
C ASN A 410 10.92 5.78 -5.04
N PRO A 411 11.38 7.03 -5.31
CA PRO A 411 10.96 7.76 -6.50
C PRO A 411 11.33 7.04 -7.79
N LYS A 412 12.53 6.46 -7.87
CA LYS A 412 12.99 5.68 -9.03
C LYS A 412 12.12 4.45 -9.26
N LEU A 413 11.86 3.69 -8.21
CA LEU A 413 11.03 2.49 -8.28
C LEU A 413 9.59 2.82 -8.69
N ILE A 414 9.00 3.88 -8.12
CA ILE A 414 7.63 4.29 -8.46
C ILE A 414 7.54 4.81 -9.89
N HIS A 415 8.53 5.58 -10.36
CA HIS A 415 8.59 6.00 -11.76
C HIS A 415 8.60 4.79 -12.70
N LEU A 416 9.44 3.79 -12.41
CA LEU A 416 9.53 2.56 -13.19
C LEU A 416 8.22 1.73 -13.15
N LEU A 417 7.56 1.66 -11.99
CA LEU A 417 6.27 0.98 -11.85
C LEU A 417 5.12 1.73 -12.53
N GLY A 418 5.18 3.06 -12.63
CA GLY A 418 4.14 3.88 -13.26
C GLY A 418 3.90 3.58 -14.74
N GLY A 419 4.82 2.88 -15.41
CA GLY A 419 4.64 2.35 -16.75
C GLY A 419 3.97 0.96 -16.80
N PRO A 420 4.21 0.16 -17.85
CA PRO A 420 3.57 -1.15 -18.04
C PRO A 420 3.99 -2.20 -17.00
N TRP A 421 4.97 -1.90 -16.15
CA TRP A 421 5.48 -2.83 -15.13
C TRP A 421 4.51 -3.02 -13.96
N SER A 422 3.73 -1.99 -13.59
CA SER A 422 2.64 -2.13 -12.60
C SER A 422 1.69 -3.27 -12.96
N LEU A 423 1.35 -3.44 -14.26
CA LEU A 423 0.48 -4.51 -14.75
C LEU A 423 1.02 -5.93 -14.51
N ARG A 424 2.31 -6.06 -14.22
CA ARG A 424 2.96 -7.35 -13.90
C ARG A 424 3.32 -7.46 -12.43
N ALA A 425 3.26 -6.37 -11.67
CA ALA A 425 3.57 -6.38 -10.25
C ALA A 425 2.59 -7.26 -9.48
N ASN A 426 3.13 -8.03 -8.53
CA ASN A 426 2.37 -8.75 -7.51
C ASN A 426 2.49 -8.02 -6.16
N ALA A 427 3.21 -8.51 -5.16
CA ALA A 427 3.44 -7.71 -3.94
C ALA A 427 4.66 -6.78 -4.10
N VAL A 428 4.53 -5.49 -3.75
CA VAL A 428 5.67 -4.55 -3.72
C VAL A 428 5.78 -3.92 -2.34
N LEU A 429 6.94 -4.08 -1.71
CA LEU A 429 7.22 -3.69 -0.34
C LEU A 429 8.33 -2.65 -0.31
N LEU A 430 8.07 -1.53 0.35
CA LEU A 430 9.00 -0.40 0.46
C LEU A 430 9.30 -0.03 1.92
N ASP A 431 10.45 0.60 2.12
CA ASP A 431 10.71 1.39 3.33
C ASP A 431 10.05 2.77 3.18
N TYR A 432 9.49 3.32 4.26
CA TYR A 432 8.84 4.64 4.29
C TYR A 432 7.81 4.84 3.16
N PHE A 433 6.84 3.92 3.05
CA PHE A 433 5.90 3.89 1.92
C PHE A 433 5.12 5.20 1.70
N LEU A 434 4.92 6.01 2.75
CA LEU A 434 4.26 7.32 2.63
C LEU A 434 5.00 8.33 1.73
N ASN A 435 6.29 8.08 1.46
CA ASN A 435 7.07 8.83 0.47
C ASN A 435 6.73 8.43 -0.99
N THR A 436 5.69 7.61 -1.19
CA THR A 436 5.27 7.11 -2.51
C THR A 436 3.77 7.17 -2.69
N ASN A 437 3.34 7.02 -3.94
CA ASN A 437 1.95 6.80 -4.30
C ASN A 437 1.60 5.32 -4.53
N LEU A 438 2.30 4.40 -3.84
CA LEU A 438 2.18 2.96 -4.07
C LEU A 438 0.75 2.43 -3.89
N ILE A 439 0.01 2.97 -2.91
CA ILE A 439 -1.37 2.53 -2.60
C ILE A 439 -2.29 2.82 -3.79
N ASP A 440 -2.34 4.07 -4.25
CA ASP A 440 -3.18 4.46 -5.37
C ASP A 440 -2.78 3.72 -6.64
N MET A 441 -1.47 3.63 -6.91
CA MET A 441 -0.96 2.89 -8.05
C MET A 441 -1.45 1.45 -8.04
N ALA A 442 -1.38 0.75 -6.91
CA ALA A 442 -1.88 -0.61 -6.80
C ALA A 442 -3.40 -0.71 -7.04
N ILE A 443 -4.19 0.19 -6.44
CA ILE A 443 -5.65 0.23 -6.60
C ILE A 443 -6.04 0.47 -8.06
N TYR A 444 -5.47 1.49 -8.70
CA TYR A 444 -5.74 1.81 -10.10
C TYR A 444 -5.32 0.67 -11.03
N THR A 445 -4.13 0.09 -10.79
CA THR A 445 -3.64 -1.04 -11.59
C THR A 445 -4.57 -2.24 -11.47
N ASN A 446 -5.03 -2.59 -10.26
CA ASN A 446 -5.93 -3.73 -10.06
C ASN A 446 -7.28 -3.54 -10.74
N ARG A 447 -7.84 -2.32 -10.69
CA ARG A 447 -9.05 -1.98 -11.46
C ARG A 447 -8.83 -2.16 -12.95
N TYR A 448 -7.73 -1.64 -13.47
CA TYR A 448 -7.39 -1.77 -14.88
C TYR A 448 -7.20 -3.23 -15.31
N LYS A 449 -6.46 -4.03 -14.51
CA LYS A 449 -6.28 -5.48 -14.74
C LYS A 449 -7.63 -6.20 -14.83
N THR A 450 -8.56 -5.88 -13.94
CA THR A 450 -9.89 -6.48 -13.88
C THR A 450 -10.75 -6.11 -15.09
N LEU A 451 -10.81 -4.82 -15.44
CA LEU A 451 -11.55 -4.35 -16.62
C LEU A 451 -11.04 -5.00 -17.91
N ARG A 452 -9.71 -5.11 -18.05
CA ARG A 452 -9.10 -5.74 -19.23
C ARG A 452 -9.42 -7.24 -19.32
N ALA A 453 -9.42 -7.95 -18.18
CA ALA A 453 -9.80 -9.35 -18.13
C ALA A 453 -11.26 -9.56 -18.60
N SER A 454 -12.19 -8.74 -18.10
CA SER A 454 -13.60 -8.79 -18.50
C SER A 454 -13.81 -8.51 -19.99
N ALA A 455 -13.15 -7.48 -20.54
CA ALA A 455 -13.22 -7.17 -21.97
C ALA A 455 -12.68 -8.31 -22.86
N SER A 456 -11.59 -8.96 -22.43
CA SER A 456 -11.05 -10.12 -23.15
C SER A 456 -11.96 -11.35 -23.09
N SER A 457 -12.70 -11.55 -21.99
CA SER A 457 -13.67 -12.64 -21.89
C SER A 457 -14.92 -12.37 -22.73
N GLU A 458 -15.42 -11.14 -22.79
CA GLU A 458 -16.56 -10.78 -23.64
C GLU A 458 -16.22 -10.94 -25.14
N ALA A 459 -15.02 -10.51 -25.55
CA ALA A 459 -14.55 -10.73 -26.92
C ALA A 459 -14.41 -12.22 -27.28
N ALA A 460 -14.01 -13.07 -26.32
CA ALA A 460 -13.94 -14.52 -26.52
C ALA A 460 -15.35 -15.14 -26.63
N VAL A 461 -16.32 -14.67 -25.84
CA VAL A 461 -17.72 -15.14 -25.90
C VAL A 461 -18.41 -14.74 -27.21
N VAL A 462 -18.07 -13.59 -27.79
CA VAL A 462 -18.62 -13.15 -29.10
C VAL A 462 -18.07 -13.99 -30.26
N LEU A 463 -16.85 -14.52 -30.15
CA LEU A 463 -16.23 -15.37 -31.18
C LEU A 463 -16.72 -16.83 -31.15
N ASP A 464 -17.29 -17.29 -30.03
CA ASP A 464 -17.89 -18.64 -29.90
C ASP A 464 -19.38 -18.68 -30.29
N VAL A 465 -19.98 -17.53 -30.71
CA VAL A 465 -21.39 -17.41 -31.10
C VAL A 465 -21.55 -17.06 -32.60
N GLN A 466 -20.49 -17.21 -33.40
CA GLN A 466 -20.55 -17.18 -34.87
C GLN A 466 -20.20 -18.55 -35.44
#